data_AF-A0A8I1XPP8-F1
#
_entry.id   AF-A0A8I1XPP8-F1
#
_cell.length_a   1.000
_cell.length_b   1.000
_cell.length_c   1.000
_cell.angle_alpha   90.00
_cell.angle_beta   90.00
_cell.angle_gamma   90.00
#
_symmetry.space_group_name_H-M   'P 1'
#
loop_
_entity.id
_entity.type
_entity.pdbx_description
1 polymer ?
#
loop_
_entity_poly.entity_id
_entity_poly.type
_entity_poly.pdbx_seq_one_letter_code
_entity_poly.pdbx_strand_id
1 'polypeptide(L)'
;MLEKMKELIGYNSIDDIHLTGVVHVEEDGVSEFVANTNFVYFEFGDQFIELEAIDGYGRLRITIVDSFKYENDIEDMTPSKAKIGDFIFTNPLATNEVSCMIFFNLEMEHDALICDVLHIKLINGQDLFIDPSFLGINIGGIEQKHFWEENFVERVLPRVGAYPKETCIEFNH
;
A
#
# COMPACT_ATOMS: atom_id res chain seq x y z
N MET A 1 -13.94 -7.58 7.56
CA MET A 1 -12.90 -6.55 7.37
C MET A 1 -13.44 -5.22 6.83
N LEU A 2 -14.15 -5.20 5.69
CA LEU A 2 -14.56 -3.97 5.00
C LEU A 2 -15.25 -2.90 5.88
N GLU A 3 -16.23 -3.27 6.69
CA GLU A 3 -16.94 -2.28 7.54
C GLU A 3 -16.02 -1.64 8.58
N LYS A 4 -15.02 -2.37 9.10
CA LYS A 4 -14.00 -1.80 9.99
C LYS A 4 -13.10 -0.80 9.25
N MET A 5 -12.73 -1.09 8.00
CA MET A 5 -11.97 -0.15 7.17
C MET A 5 -12.78 1.12 6.88
N LYS A 6 -14.08 0.99 6.58
CA LYS A 6 -14.96 2.16 6.42
C LYS A 6 -15.03 3.02 7.66
N GLU A 7 -15.10 2.39 8.83
CA GLU A 7 -15.10 3.10 10.10
C GLU A 7 -13.77 3.83 10.34
N LEU A 8 -12.64 3.12 10.24
CA LEU A 8 -11.30 3.69 10.44
C LEU A 8 -11.03 4.87 9.50
N ILE A 9 -11.30 4.68 8.19
CA ILE A 9 -11.05 5.71 7.18
C ILE A 9 -12.05 6.85 7.30
N GLY A 10 -13.33 6.60 7.59
CA GLY A 10 -14.34 7.65 7.71
C GLY A 10 -14.07 8.66 8.83
N TYR A 11 -13.37 8.24 9.89
CA TYR A 11 -13.04 9.11 11.02
C TYR A 11 -11.64 9.73 10.96
N ASN A 12 -10.77 9.28 10.04
CA ASN A 12 -9.36 9.67 10.03
C ASN A 12 -8.87 10.06 8.63
N SER A 13 -7.81 10.86 8.60
CA SER A 13 -7.00 11.06 7.40
C SER A 13 -5.84 10.07 7.40
N ILE A 14 -5.16 9.92 6.26
CA ILE A 14 -3.84 9.28 6.25
C ILE A 14 -2.86 10.24 6.93
N ASP A 15 -2.35 9.86 8.09
CA ASP A 15 -1.35 10.65 8.82
C ASP A 15 0.03 10.53 8.18
N ASP A 16 0.40 9.30 7.78
CA ASP A 16 1.69 9.01 7.15
C ASP A 16 1.65 7.66 6.42
N ILE A 17 2.69 7.39 5.64
CA ILE A 17 2.94 6.09 4.99
C ILE A 17 4.27 5.57 5.52
N HIS A 18 4.31 4.31 5.94
CA HIS A 18 5.48 3.70 6.54
C HIS A 18 5.98 2.51 5.74
N LEU A 19 7.30 2.40 5.66
CA LEU A 19 8.01 1.18 5.30
C LEU A 19 8.65 0.59 6.56
N THR A 20 8.62 -0.72 6.66
CA THR A 20 9.43 -1.46 7.65
C THR A 20 10.66 -2.04 6.96
N GLY A 21 11.69 -2.37 7.73
CA GLY A 21 12.93 -2.90 7.20
C GLY A 21 13.96 -3.08 8.30
N VAL A 22 15.21 -3.12 7.88
CA VAL A 22 16.36 -3.34 8.75
C VAL A 22 17.42 -2.28 8.50
N VAL A 23 18.14 -1.92 9.55
CA VAL A 23 19.36 -1.13 9.41
C VAL A 23 20.56 -2.05 9.42
N HIS A 24 21.39 -1.95 8.39
CA HIS A 24 22.70 -2.59 8.28
C HIS A 24 23.80 -1.53 8.38
N VAL A 25 24.81 -1.76 9.21
CA VAL A 25 25.97 -0.86 9.32
C VAL A 25 27.05 -1.35 8.38
N GLU A 26 27.38 -0.57 7.35
CA GLU A 26 28.42 -0.90 6.38
C GLU A 26 29.83 -0.73 6.98
N GLU A 27 30.83 -1.33 6.32
CA GLU A 27 32.24 -1.30 6.77
C GLU A 27 32.83 0.11 6.84
N ASP A 28 32.28 1.06 6.07
CA ASP A 28 32.69 2.47 6.07
C ASP A 28 32.05 3.30 7.21
N GLY A 29 31.17 2.68 8.01
CA GLY A 29 30.46 3.30 9.12
C GLY A 29 29.16 3.98 8.74
N VAL A 30 28.74 3.96 7.48
CA VAL A 30 27.41 4.44 7.05
C VAL A 30 26.38 3.35 7.29
N SER A 31 25.22 3.73 7.82
CA SER A 31 24.11 2.79 8.02
C SER A 31 23.13 2.87 6.86
N GLU A 32 22.81 1.72 6.25
CA GLU A 32 21.82 1.58 5.19
C GLU A 32 20.49 1.08 5.78
N PHE A 33 19.39 1.73 5.39
CA PHE A 33 18.04 1.19 5.61
C PHE A 33 17.62 0.33 4.42
N VAL A 34 17.49 -0.97 4.65
CA VAL A 34 17.01 -1.93 3.66
C VAL A 34 15.53 -2.18 3.91
N ALA A 35 14.69 -1.62 3.04
CA ALA A 35 13.23 -1.73 3.14
C ALA A 35 12.75 -3.15 2.84
N ASN A 36 11.79 -3.63 3.64
CA ASN A 36 10.99 -4.80 3.33
C ASN A 36 9.84 -4.40 2.39
N THR A 37 10.08 -4.50 1.09
CA THR A 37 9.13 -4.06 0.05
C THR A 37 7.90 -4.96 -0.08
N ASN A 38 7.79 -6.04 0.70
CA ASN A 38 6.57 -6.84 0.80
C ASN A 38 5.44 -6.11 1.54
N PHE A 39 5.77 -5.14 2.39
CA PHE A 39 4.81 -4.49 3.27
C PHE A 39 4.85 -2.97 3.12
N VAL A 40 3.66 -2.37 3.09
CA VAL A 40 3.45 -0.92 3.20
C VAL A 40 2.35 -0.69 4.22
N TYR A 41 2.51 0.34 5.06
CA TYR A 41 1.51 0.66 6.08
C TYR A 41 1.03 2.10 5.91
N PHE A 42 -0.29 2.28 5.87
CA PHE A 42 -0.92 3.60 5.94
C PHE A 42 -1.37 3.86 7.38
N GLU A 43 -0.87 4.91 8.00
CA GLU A 43 -1.20 5.32 9.37
C GLU A 43 -2.52 6.12 9.37
N PHE A 44 -3.48 5.71 10.19
CA PHE A 44 -4.77 6.37 10.43
C PHE A 44 -5.00 6.46 11.94
N GLY A 45 -4.68 7.61 12.55
CA GLY A 45 -4.78 7.79 13.99
C GLY A 45 -3.81 6.88 14.75
N ASP A 46 -4.35 5.93 15.51
CA ASP A 46 -3.59 4.94 16.29
C ASP A 46 -3.52 3.55 15.64
N GLN A 47 -4.10 3.39 14.45
CA GLN A 47 -4.12 2.12 13.72
C GLN A 47 -3.45 2.23 12.35
N PHE A 48 -3.10 1.08 11.78
CA PHE A 48 -2.51 0.99 10.45
C PHE A 48 -3.35 0.13 9.53
N ILE A 49 -3.44 0.54 8.27
CA ILE A 49 -3.82 -0.35 7.18
C ILE A 49 -2.53 -0.94 6.61
N GLU A 50 -2.32 -2.24 6.81
CA GLU A 50 -1.21 -3.01 6.27
C GLU A 50 -1.57 -3.51 4.87
N LEU A 51 -0.69 -3.27 3.91
CA LEU A 51 -0.71 -3.84 2.56
C LEU A 51 0.44 -4.83 2.46
N GLU A 52 0.13 -6.10 2.23
CA GLU A 52 1.09 -7.19 2.06
C GLU A 52 1.02 -7.72 0.63
N ALA A 53 2.15 -7.79 -0.07
CA ALA A 53 2.23 -8.45 -1.36
C ALA A 53 2.17 -9.98 -1.18
N ILE A 54 1.20 -10.63 -1.81
CA ILE A 54 0.99 -12.08 -1.76
C ILE A 54 1.07 -12.71 -3.16
N ASP A 55 1.06 -14.05 -3.21
CA ASP A 55 1.08 -14.85 -4.45
C ASP A 55 2.23 -14.52 -5.40
N GLY A 56 3.42 -14.32 -4.84
CA GLY A 56 4.60 -13.93 -5.62
C GLY A 56 4.45 -12.53 -6.23
N TYR A 57 3.90 -11.60 -5.45
CA TYR A 57 3.66 -10.20 -5.81
C TYR A 57 2.60 -10.00 -6.91
N GLY A 58 1.62 -10.90 -7.00
CA GLY A 58 0.51 -10.76 -7.95
C GLY A 58 -0.70 -10.03 -7.38
N ARG A 59 -0.83 -10.00 -6.05
CA ARG A 59 -2.00 -9.46 -5.33
C ARG A 59 -1.59 -8.79 -4.02
N LEU A 60 -2.47 -7.93 -3.51
CA LEU A 60 -2.39 -7.29 -2.20
C LEU A 60 -3.34 -7.97 -1.23
N ARG A 61 -2.84 -8.29 -0.04
CA ARG A 61 -3.61 -8.60 1.15
C ARG A 61 -3.67 -7.36 2.04
N ILE A 62 -4.88 -6.97 2.44
CA ILE A 62 -5.14 -5.72 3.14
C ILE A 62 -5.79 -6.02 4.50
N THR A 63 -5.16 -5.55 5.57
CA THR A 63 -5.60 -5.77 6.95
C THR A 63 -5.50 -4.49 7.78
N ILE A 64 -6.19 -4.48 8.92
CA ILE A 64 -6.01 -3.46 9.96
C ILE A 64 -5.16 -4.08 11.05
N VAL A 65 -4.09 -3.39 11.45
CA VAL A 65 -3.17 -3.81 12.50
C VAL A 65 -2.89 -2.67 13.47
N ASP A 66 -2.65 -3.01 14.73
CA ASP A 66 -2.33 -2.02 15.79
C ASP A 66 -0.80 -1.78 15.90
N SER A 67 0.01 -2.59 15.21
CA SER A 67 1.47 -2.51 15.25
C SER A 67 2.11 -3.07 13.98
N PHE A 68 3.30 -2.58 13.65
CA PHE A 68 4.13 -3.09 12.56
C PHE A 68 4.55 -4.55 12.75
N LYS A 69 4.57 -5.34 11.67
CA LYS A 69 5.23 -6.64 11.68
C LYS A 69 6.73 -6.48 11.46
N TYR A 70 7.49 -7.11 12.33
CA TYR A 70 8.93 -7.31 12.16
C TYR A 70 9.21 -8.81 12.26
N GLU A 71 9.35 -9.44 11.10
CA GLU A 71 9.94 -10.77 11.01
C GLU A 71 11.34 -10.58 10.47
N ASN A 72 12.35 -10.73 11.33
CA ASN A 72 13.72 -10.83 10.88
C ASN A 72 14.46 -11.88 11.72
N ASP A 73 14.90 -12.95 11.05
CA ASP A 73 15.71 -14.02 11.64
C ASP A 73 17.22 -13.74 11.49
N ILE A 74 17.62 -12.58 10.96
CA ILE A 74 19.02 -12.23 10.71
C ILE A 74 19.62 -11.59 11.96
N GLU A 75 20.58 -12.30 12.56
CA GLU A 75 21.44 -11.81 13.64
C GLU A 75 22.17 -10.52 13.20
N ASP A 76 22.36 -9.58 14.11
CA ASP A 76 23.05 -8.28 13.90
C ASP A 76 22.35 -7.24 13.01
N MET A 77 21.07 -7.43 12.66
CA MET A 77 20.26 -6.41 11.99
C MET A 77 19.24 -5.77 12.93
N THR A 78 19.15 -4.43 12.93
CA THR A 78 18.21 -3.71 13.80
C THR A 78 16.88 -3.48 13.07
N PRO A 79 15.73 -4.00 13.57
CA PRO A 79 14.43 -3.71 13.01
C PRO A 79 14.14 -2.20 13.04
N SER A 80 13.62 -1.67 11.95
CA SER A 80 13.46 -0.23 11.77
C SER A 80 12.27 0.10 10.88
N LYS A 81 11.75 1.32 11.03
CA LYS A 81 10.72 1.88 10.16
C LYS A 81 11.14 3.23 9.63
N ALA A 82 10.66 3.55 8.45
CA ALA A 82 10.79 4.85 7.82
C ALA A 82 9.40 5.42 7.52
N LYS A 83 9.20 6.69 7.86
CA LYS A 83 8.09 7.51 7.39
C LYS A 83 8.45 8.03 6.00
N ILE A 84 7.60 7.77 5.02
CA ILE A 84 7.83 8.12 3.62
C ILE A 84 6.76 9.05 3.05
N GLY A 85 5.78 9.48 3.86
CA GLY A 85 4.72 10.39 3.42
C GLY A 85 5.26 11.66 2.76
N ASP A 86 6.35 12.23 3.28
CA ASP A 86 6.99 13.44 2.72
C ASP A 86 7.49 13.26 1.27
N PHE A 87 7.75 12.03 0.84
CA PHE A 87 8.18 11.71 -0.52
C PHE A 87 7.02 11.29 -1.44
N ILE A 88 5.93 10.78 -0.86
CA ILE A 88 4.79 10.23 -1.60
C ILE A 88 3.68 11.28 -1.77
N PHE A 89 3.41 12.09 -0.75
CA PHE A 89 2.39 13.13 -0.81
C PHE A 89 2.88 14.30 -1.67
N THR A 90 2.03 14.74 -2.59
CA THR A 90 2.34 15.90 -3.46
C THR A 90 2.45 17.19 -2.63
N ASN A 91 1.66 17.29 -1.56
CA ASN A 91 1.77 18.31 -0.54
C ASN A 91 1.68 17.67 0.85
N PRO A 92 2.80 17.39 1.52
CA PRO A 92 2.81 16.76 2.84
C PRO A 92 2.09 17.54 3.94
N LEU A 93 1.81 18.84 3.72
CA LEU A 93 1.06 19.69 4.66
C LEU A 93 -0.46 19.68 4.41
N ALA A 94 -0.94 19.00 3.36
CA ALA A 94 -2.35 18.87 3.07
C ALA A 94 -3.00 17.81 3.98
N THR A 95 -4.30 17.96 4.19
CA THR A 95 -5.13 16.90 4.77
C THR A 95 -5.32 15.78 3.74
N ASN A 96 -4.93 14.56 4.10
CA ASN A 96 -4.96 13.39 3.22
C ASN A 96 -6.19 12.51 3.51
N GLU A 97 -7.37 13.10 3.46
CA GLU A 97 -8.65 12.38 3.56
C GLU A 97 -8.89 11.55 2.30
N VAL A 98 -9.40 10.34 2.48
CA VAL A 98 -9.66 9.40 1.39
C VAL A 98 -11.07 9.62 0.85
N SER A 99 -11.19 10.09 -0.39
CA SER A 99 -12.49 10.20 -1.05
C SER A 99 -13.05 8.83 -1.42
N CYS A 100 -12.24 7.98 -2.06
CA CYS A 100 -12.63 6.62 -2.38
C CYS A 100 -11.43 5.69 -2.56
N MET A 101 -11.69 4.39 -2.41
CA MET A 101 -10.75 3.32 -2.73
C MET A 101 -11.35 2.43 -3.82
N ILE A 102 -10.60 2.21 -4.89
CA ILE A 102 -10.98 1.37 -6.02
C ILE A 102 -10.09 0.12 -5.98
N PHE A 103 -10.72 -1.02 -5.81
CA PHE A 103 -10.09 -2.33 -5.73
C PHE A 103 -10.29 -3.06 -7.06
N PHE A 104 -9.22 -3.61 -7.61
CA PHE A 104 -9.27 -4.41 -8.83
C PHE A 104 -9.32 -5.90 -8.45
N ASN A 105 -10.38 -6.60 -8.89
CA ASN A 105 -10.68 -7.98 -8.49
C ASN A 105 -10.78 -8.17 -6.96
N LEU A 106 -11.62 -7.35 -6.31
CA LEU A 106 -11.84 -7.44 -4.87
C LEU A 106 -12.43 -8.81 -4.44
N GLU A 107 -11.73 -9.47 -3.53
CA GLU A 107 -12.19 -10.65 -2.79
C GLU A 107 -12.29 -10.28 -1.30
N MET A 108 -13.40 -10.66 -0.66
CA MET A 108 -13.62 -10.39 0.75
C MET A 108 -13.40 -11.67 1.55
N GLU A 109 -12.40 -11.64 2.43
CA GLU A 109 -12.17 -12.69 3.43
C GLU A 109 -12.69 -12.24 4.80
N HIS A 110 -12.65 -13.15 5.78
CA HIS A 110 -13.12 -12.86 7.13
C HIS A 110 -12.30 -11.74 7.78
N ASP A 111 -10.97 -11.85 7.69
CA ASP A 111 -9.97 -11.05 8.37
C ASP A 111 -9.11 -10.19 7.42
N ALA A 112 -9.37 -10.21 6.10
CA ALA A 112 -8.66 -9.40 5.12
C ALA A 112 -9.53 -9.01 3.92
N LEU A 113 -9.05 -8.02 3.15
CA LEU A 113 -9.48 -7.80 1.76
C LEU A 113 -8.33 -8.19 0.84
N ILE A 114 -8.62 -8.90 -0.25
CA ILE A 114 -7.64 -9.24 -1.27
C ILE A 114 -8.01 -8.54 -2.57
N CYS A 115 -7.02 -8.01 -3.29
CA CYS A 115 -7.20 -7.43 -4.62
C CYS A 115 -5.91 -7.52 -5.44
N ASP A 116 -5.98 -7.33 -6.76
CA ASP A 116 -4.80 -7.33 -7.61
C ASP A 116 -3.96 -6.05 -7.39
N VAL A 117 -4.62 -4.89 -7.49
CA VAL A 117 -4.06 -3.55 -7.26
C VAL A 117 -5.08 -2.66 -6.56
N LEU A 118 -4.59 -1.61 -5.91
CA LEU A 118 -5.41 -0.66 -5.15
C LEU A 118 -5.17 0.77 -5.63
N HIS A 119 -6.25 1.49 -5.90
CA HIS A 119 -6.23 2.90 -6.23
C HIS A 119 -6.98 3.70 -5.16
N ILE A 120 -6.28 4.58 -4.46
CA ILE A 120 -6.82 5.47 -3.44
C ILE A 120 -6.90 6.87 -4.03
N LYS A 121 -8.08 7.50 -3.96
CA LYS A 121 -8.28 8.90 -4.34
C LYS A 121 -8.42 9.75 -3.09
N LEU A 122 -7.61 10.78 -2.97
CA LEU A 122 -7.68 11.73 -1.86
C LEU A 122 -8.60 12.91 -2.20
N ILE A 123 -9.26 13.49 -1.21
CA ILE A 123 -10.14 14.67 -1.39
C ILE A 123 -9.36 15.87 -1.95
N ASN A 124 -8.07 15.98 -1.60
CA ASN A 124 -7.18 17.01 -2.10
C ASN A 124 -6.82 16.86 -3.60
N GLY A 125 -7.33 15.82 -4.27
CA GLY A 125 -7.17 15.56 -5.70
C GLY A 125 -5.95 14.71 -6.04
N GLN A 126 -5.14 14.28 -5.07
CA GLN A 126 -4.05 13.34 -5.30
C GLN A 126 -4.58 11.91 -5.46
N ASP A 127 -4.01 11.19 -6.42
CA ASP A 127 -4.17 9.74 -6.56
C ASP A 127 -2.97 9.02 -5.95
N LEU A 128 -3.22 7.92 -5.24
CA LEU A 128 -2.21 6.95 -4.83
C LEU A 128 -2.57 5.59 -5.45
N PHE A 129 -1.70 5.06 -6.29
CA PHE A 129 -1.86 3.79 -6.95
C PHE A 129 -0.82 2.81 -6.42
N ILE A 130 -1.30 1.69 -5.86
CA ILE A 130 -0.51 0.68 -5.19
C ILE A 130 -0.56 -0.61 -6.02
N ASP A 131 0.62 -1.04 -6.46
CA ASP A 131 0.81 -2.15 -7.40
C ASP A 131 1.84 -3.13 -6.83
N PRO A 132 1.45 -4.36 -6.43
CA PRO A 132 2.41 -5.39 -6.09
C PRO A 132 3.11 -5.82 -7.39
N SER A 133 4.42 -5.60 -7.44
CA SER A 133 5.25 -5.89 -8.60
C SER A 133 6.37 -6.86 -8.22
N PHE A 134 7.10 -7.37 -9.20
CA PHE A 134 8.17 -8.36 -8.98
C PHE A 134 9.22 -7.96 -7.93
N LEU A 135 9.42 -6.66 -7.67
CA LEU A 135 10.38 -6.15 -6.68
C LEU A 135 9.73 -5.66 -5.37
N GLY A 136 8.46 -5.99 -5.16
CA GLY A 136 7.67 -5.50 -4.04
C GLY A 136 6.57 -4.53 -4.45
N ILE A 137 5.96 -3.93 -3.43
CA ILE A 137 4.88 -2.97 -3.57
C ILE A 137 5.45 -1.65 -4.10
N ASN A 138 4.95 -1.21 -5.26
CA ASN A 138 5.17 0.14 -5.76
C ASN A 138 4.00 1.04 -5.35
N ILE A 139 4.31 2.30 -5.06
CA ILE A 139 3.34 3.36 -4.81
C ILE A 139 3.67 4.53 -5.74
N GLY A 140 2.69 4.99 -6.50
CA GLY A 140 2.84 6.17 -7.35
C GLY A 140 1.52 6.89 -7.55
N GLY A 141 1.50 7.92 -8.40
CA GLY A 141 0.29 8.63 -8.77
C GLY A 141 -0.45 7.99 -9.95
N ILE A 142 -1.18 8.82 -10.69
CA ILE A 142 -1.92 8.40 -11.88
C ILE A 142 -1.01 7.85 -12.99
N GLU A 143 0.25 8.29 -13.03
CA GLU A 143 1.27 7.77 -13.95
C GLU A 143 1.57 6.29 -13.70
N GLN A 144 1.62 5.84 -12.44
CA GLN A 144 1.81 4.43 -12.10
C GLN A 144 0.60 3.61 -12.54
N LYS A 145 -0.61 4.15 -12.38
CA LYS A 145 -1.84 3.52 -12.89
C LYS A 145 -1.77 3.31 -14.40
N HIS A 146 -1.42 4.33 -15.17
CA HIS A 146 -1.31 4.22 -16.62
C HIS A 146 -0.26 3.18 -17.03
N PHE A 147 0.92 3.19 -16.37
CA PHE A 147 1.94 2.18 -16.62
C PHE A 147 1.44 0.76 -16.35
N TRP A 148 0.71 0.55 -15.26
CA TRP A 148 0.11 -0.73 -14.95
C TRP A 148 -0.95 -1.14 -16.00
N GLU A 149 -1.83 -0.22 -16.40
CA GLU A 149 -2.87 -0.47 -17.42
C GLU A 149 -2.25 -0.86 -18.77
N GLU A 150 -1.21 -0.16 -19.21
CA GLU A 150 -0.47 -0.46 -20.43
C GLU A 150 0.14 -1.87 -20.37
N ASN A 151 0.83 -2.20 -19.28
CA ASN A 151 1.40 -3.54 -19.08
C ASN A 151 0.32 -4.63 -19.03
N PHE A 152 -0.82 -4.35 -18.39
CA PHE A 152 -1.93 -5.28 -18.31
C PHE A 152 -2.48 -5.58 -19.71
N VAL A 153 -2.75 -4.55 -20.51
CA VAL A 153 -3.27 -4.70 -21.88
C VAL A 153 -2.31 -5.47 -22.77
N GLU A 154 -1.02 -5.19 -22.69
CA GLU A 154 -0.02 -5.84 -23.55
C GLU A 154 0.27 -7.29 -23.14
N ARG A 155 0.35 -7.58 -21.83
CA ARG A 155 0.95 -8.82 -21.32
C ARG A 155 -0.03 -9.77 -20.65
N VAL A 156 -1.08 -9.23 -20.02
CA VAL A 156 -2.00 -9.99 -19.16
C VAL A 156 -3.32 -10.24 -19.86
N LEU A 157 -3.96 -9.19 -20.41
CA LEU A 157 -5.27 -9.26 -21.07
C LEU A 157 -5.34 -10.33 -22.17
N PRO A 158 -4.33 -10.56 -23.03
CA PRO A 158 -4.38 -11.63 -24.03
C PRO A 158 -4.46 -13.05 -23.43
N ARG A 159 -4.07 -13.22 -22.17
CA ARG A 159 -4.06 -14.51 -21.44
C ARG A 159 -5.33 -14.72 -20.65
N VAL A 160 -5.83 -13.66 -20.00
CA VAL A 160 -7.00 -13.75 -19.09
C VAL A 160 -8.32 -13.41 -19.79
N GLY A 161 -8.28 -12.69 -20.92
CA GLY A 161 -9.43 -12.44 -21.80
C GLY A 161 -10.44 -11.40 -21.30
N ALA A 162 -10.24 -10.82 -20.11
CA ALA A 162 -11.10 -9.78 -19.56
C ALA A 162 -10.30 -8.79 -18.70
N TYR A 163 -10.81 -7.56 -18.59
CA TYR A 163 -10.31 -6.58 -17.63
C TYR A 163 -10.69 -6.98 -16.20
N PRO A 164 -9.86 -6.62 -15.20
CA PRO A 164 -10.19 -6.80 -13.80
C PRO A 164 -11.47 -6.05 -13.44
N LYS A 165 -12.27 -6.64 -12.57
CA LYS A 165 -13.49 -6.01 -12.07
C LYS A 165 -13.13 -4.94 -11.04
N GLU A 166 -13.48 -3.70 -11.33
CA GLU A 166 -13.33 -2.60 -10.38
C GLU A 166 -14.47 -2.60 -9.35
N THR A 167 -14.11 -2.40 -8.08
CA THR A 167 -15.05 -2.14 -6.99
C THR A 167 -14.64 -0.84 -6.30
N CYS A 168 -15.46 0.19 -6.43
CA CYS A 168 -15.25 1.49 -5.78
C CYS A 168 -15.98 1.53 -4.43
N ILE A 169 -15.29 2.01 -3.39
CA ILE A 169 -15.82 2.23 -2.05
C ILE A 169 -15.58 3.69 -1.71
N GLU A 170 -16.68 4.44 -1.58
CA GLU A 170 -16.67 5.86 -1.22
C GLU A 170 -16.68 6.02 0.29
N PHE A 171 -15.96 7.00 0.80
CA PHE A 171 -15.94 7.37 2.21
C PHE A 171 -16.53 8.78 2.34
N ASN A 172 -17.53 8.90 3.20
CA ASN A 172 -18.14 10.17 3.53
C ASN A 172 -17.46 10.69 4.79
N HIS A 173 -16.88 11.89 4.70
CA HIS A 173 -16.31 12.63 5.82
C HIS A 173 -17.27 13.76 6.23
#